data_AF-A0A8S9ZEK2-F1
#
_entry.id   AF-A0A8S9ZEK2-F1
#
_cell.length_a   1.000
_cell.length_b   1.000
_cell.length_c   1.000
_cell.angle_alpha   90.00
_cell.angle_beta   90.00
_cell.angle_gamma   90.00
#
_symmetry.space_group_name_H-M   'P 1'
#
loop_
_entity.id
_entity.type
_entity.pdbx_description
1 polymer ?
#
loop_
_entity_poly.entity_id
_entity_poly.type
_entity_poly.pdbx_seq_one_letter_code
_entity_poly.pdbx_strand_id
1 'polypeptide(L)'
;MHNFDCLERPLSQLFYRYGRFIAHNPLPLIFFPLFITIFAISGFISLDSITDAIYLFTPANAQSKTERQIIHDKWPLFNGSYIPGRAVTQSREVQVTVSTKELGKNILTMPYSDMVVALDKQIQQDVKVEYKGRIFRYKDLCLSWRNQGCPGNKHVALISGFYQRGVNITYPMIKLGGV
;
A
#
# COMPACT_ATOMS: atom_id res chain seq x y z
N MET A 1 5.43 29.99 -51.84
CA MET A 1 4.34 29.08 -51.42
C MET A 1 4.51 27.80 -52.23
N HIS A 2 4.94 26.70 -51.60
CA HIS A 2 5.13 25.44 -52.30
C HIS A 2 3.75 24.86 -52.64
N ASN A 3 3.50 24.63 -53.93
CA ASN A 3 2.25 24.07 -54.42
C ASN A 3 2.15 22.61 -53.95
N PHE A 4 1.28 22.34 -52.98
CA PHE A 4 0.94 20.98 -52.52
C PHE A 4 0.05 20.22 -53.53
N ASP A 5 -0.10 20.74 -54.75
CA ASP A 5 -0.93 20.19 -55.82
C ASP A 5 -0.67 18.72 -56.12
N CYS A 6 0.59 18.29 -55.99
CA CYS A 6 1.00 16.89 -56.21
C CYS A 6 0.42 15.92 -55.16
N LEU A 7 0.08 16.41 -53.96
CA LEU A 7 -0.44 15.61 -52.86
C LEU A 7 -1.95 15.83 -52.66
N GLU A 8 -2.43 17.03 -52.95
CA GLU A 8 -3.83 17.41 -52.84
C GLU A 8 -4.72 16.71 -53.88
N ARG A 9 -4.26 16.62 -55.13
CA ARG A 9 -5.00 15.95 -56.21
C ARG A 9 -5.20 14.43 -55.99
N PRO A 10 -4.19 13.62 -55.64
CA PRO A 10 -4.42 12.20 -55.38
C PRO A 10 -5.26 11.98 -54.12
N LEU A 11 -5.08 12.80 -53.08
CA LEU A 11 -5.81 12.67 -51.82
C LEU A 11 -7.30 13.03 -51.99
N SER A 12 -7.61 14.12 -52.70
CA SER A 12 -8.99 14.49 -53.03
C SER A 12 -9.69 13.43 -53.87
N GLN A 13 -9.00 12.84 -54.85
CA GLN A 13 -9.55 11.72 -55.63
C GLN A 13 -9.79 10.48 -54.77
N LEU A 14 -8.91 10.17 -53.82
CA LEU A 14 -9.05 9.05 -52.90
C LEU A 14 -10.25 9.24 -51.98
N PHE A 15 -10.39 10.42 -51.36
CA PHE A 15 -11.55 10.74 -50.52
C PHE A 15 -12.86 10.79 -51.32
N TYR A 16 -12.83 11.27 -52.56
CA TYR A 16 -14.00 11.25 -53.43
C TYR A 16 -14.45 9.81 -53.74
N ARG A 17 -13.52 8.90 -54.08
CA ARG A 17 -13.83 7.48 -54.30
C ARG A 17 -14.32 6.81 -53.02
N TYR A 18 -13.68 7.10 -51.89
CA TYR A 18 -14.07 6.57 -50.58
C TYR A 18 -15.48 7.06 -50.17
N GLY A 19 -15.76 8.35 -50.30
CA GLY A 19 -17.08 8.92 -50.02
C GLY A 19 -18.17 8.36 -50.94
N ARG A 20 -17.86 8.18 -52.24
CA ARG A 20 -18.79 7.52 -53.17
C ARG A 20 -19.08 6.08 -52.76
N PHE A 21 -18.07 5.34 -52.31
CA PHE A 21 -18.23 3.96 -51.81
C PHE A 21 -19.11 3.90 -50.56
N ILE A 22 -18.91 4.81 -49.59
CA ILE A 22 -19.74 4.93 -48.39
C ILE A 22 -21.19 5.22 -48.76
N ALA A 23 -21.42 6.17 -49.67
CA ALA A 23 -22.77 6.55 -50.08
C ALA A 23 -23.54 5.40 -50.76
N HIS A 24 -22.85 4.49 -51.47
CA HIS A 24 -23.49 3.33 -52.10
C HIS A 24 -23.74 2.17 -51.13
N ASN A 25 -22.98 2.06 -50.03
CA ASN A 25 -23.07 0.94 -49.08
C ASN A 25 -23.04 1.44 -47.61
N PRO A 26 -24.07 2.15 -47.14
CA PRO A 26 -24.05 2.76 -45.81
C PRO A 26 -24.17 1.72 -44.67
N LEU A 27 -24.96 0.65 -44.86
CA LEU A 27 -25.25 -0.31 -43.78
C LEU A 27 -24.01 -1.12 -43.31
N PRO A 28 -23.21 -1.73 -44.21
CA PRO A 28 -22.01 -2.45 -43.78
C PRO A 28 -21.01 -1.55 -43.05
N LEU A 29 -20.94 -0.28 -43.46
CA LEU A 29 -20.02 0.70 -42.87
C LEU A 29 -20.45 1.18 -41.47
N ILE A 30 -21.71 0.96 -41.07
CA ILE A 30 -22.21 1.24 -39.72
C ILE A 30 -22.06 0.01 -38.83
N PHE A 31 -22.46 -1.16 -39.32
CA PHE A 31 -22.41 -2.38 -38.51
C PHE A 31 -20.99 -2.86 -38.24
N PHE A 32 -20.09 -2.77 -39.23
CA PHE A 32 -18.71 -3.20 -39.09
C PHE A 32 -17.96 -2.51 -37.94
N PRO A 33 -17.89 -1.16 -37.87
CA PRO A 33 -17.24 -0.49 -36.74
C PRO A 33 -17.99 -0.73 -35.42
N LEU A 34 -19.32 -0.90 -35.44
CA LEU A 34 -20.09 -1.20 -34.23
C LEU A 34 -19.75 -2.57 -33.64
N PHE A 35 -19.55 -3.59 -34.47
CA PHE A 35 -19.07 -4.89 -34.00
C PHE A 35 -17.63 -4.83 -33.47
N ILE A 36 -16.77 -4.04 -34.13
CA ILE A 36 -15.39 -3.82 -33.66
C ILE A 36 -15.38 -3.13 -32.30
N THR A 37 -16.22 -2.10 -32.09
CA THR A 37 -16.28 -1.41 -30.80
C THR A 37 -16.83 -2.32 -29.71
N ILE A 38 -17.88 -3.10 -29.97
CA ILE A 38 -18.39 -4.08 -29.00
C ILE A 38 -17.30 -5.11 -28.65
N PHE A 39 -16.58 -5.62 -29.64
CA PHE A 39 -15.47 -6.54 -29.42
C PHE A 39 -14.36 -5.90 -28.58
N ALA A 40 -13.98 -4.65 -28.85
CA ALA A 40 -12.99 -3.93 -28.07
C ALA A 40 -13.45 -3.65 -26.62
N ILE A 41 -14.74 -3.34 -26.42
CA ILE A 41 -15.33 -3.11 -25.09
C ILE A 41 -15.28 -4.39 -24.25
N SER A 42 -15.43 -5.57 -24.86
CA SER A 42 -15.38 -6.85 -24.14
C SER A 42 -14.05 -7.04 -23.37
N GLY A 43 -12.95 -6.45 -23.84
CA GLY A 43 -11.66 -6.48 -23.15
C GLY A 43 -11.67 -5.76 -21.79
N PHE A 44 -12.55 -4.77 -21.59
CA PHE A 44 -12.66 -4.04 -20.32
C PHE A 44 -13.29 -4.89 -19.20
N ILE A 45 -13.93 -6.01 -19.53
CA ILE A 45 -14.48 -6.94 -18.52
C ILE A 45 -13.36 -7.55 -17.67
N SER A 46 -12.16 -7.70 -18.23
CA SER A 46 -10.98 -8.26 -17.56
C SER A 46 -10.04 -7.19 -16.97
N LEU A 47 -10.54 -5.98 -16.70
CA LEU A 47 -9.72 -4.90 -16.16
C LEU A 47 -9.55 -5.04 -14.65
N ASP A 48 -8.34 -5.40 -14.21
CA ASP A 48 -7.98 -5.46 -12.79
C ASP A 48 -7.46 -4.10 -12.29
N SER A 49 -8.06 -3.59 -11.21
CA SER A 49 -7.60 -2.35 -10.58
C SER A 49 -6.41 -2.61 -9.65
N ILE A 50 -5.25 -2.06 -9.96
CA ILE A 50 -4.07 -2.11 -9.09
C ILE A 50 -4.07 -0.87 -8.19
N THR A 51 -4.18 -1.05 -6.89
CA THR A 51 -4.20 0.03 -5.89
C THR A 51 -2.91 0.14 -5.08
N ASP A 52 -1.88 -0.65 -5.41
CA ASP A 52 -0.60 -0.61 -4.70
C ASP A 52 0.17 0.66 -5.04
N ALA A 53 0.29 1.56 -4.08
CA ALA A 53 1.02 2.82 -4.22
C ALA A 53 2.50 2.59 -4.59
N ILE A 54 3.16 1.55 -4.05
CA ILE A 54 4.55 1.27 -4.39
C ILE A 54 4.66 0.90 -5.86
N TYR A 55 3.72 0.10 -6.37
CA TYR A 55 3.69 -0.26 -7.78
C TYR A 55 3.43 0.97 -8.68
N LEU A 56 2.48 1.82 -8.32
CA LEU A 56 2.04 2.97 -9.14
C LEU A 56 3.06 4.11 -9.19
N PHE A 57 3.78 4.37 -8.08
CA PHE A 57 4.63 5.55 -7.94
C PHE A 57 6.14 5.28 -8.06
N THR A 58 6.57 4.02 -8.20
CA THR A 58 7.99 3.68 -8.31
C THR A 58 8.32 2.97 -9.63
N PRO A 59 9.48 3.23 -10.25
CA PRO A 59 9.83 2.64 -11.54
C PRO A 59 9.82 1.11 -11.47
N ALA A 60 9.30 0.46 -12.51
CA ALA A 60 9.15 -1.01 -12.55
C ALA A 60 10.50 -1.73 -12.37
N ASN A 61 11.56 -1.23 -13.01
CA ASN A 61 12.90 -1.83 -13.04
C ASN A 61 13.89 -1.11 -12.11
N ALA A 62 13.50 -0.84 -10.87
CA ALA A 62 14.39 -0.25 -9.87
C ALA A 62 15.32 -1.31 -9.27
N GLN A 63 16.62 -1.00 -9.08
CA GLN A 63 17.54 -1.89 -8.36
C GLN A 63 17.05 -2.23 -6.95
N SER A 64 16.41 -1.28 -6.27
CA SER A 64 15.80 -1.49 -4.95
C SER A 64 14.67 -2.54 -4.97
N LYS A 65 13.97 -2.72 -6.09
CA LYS A 65 12.96 -3.80 -6.25
C LYS A 65 13.63 -5.16 -6.35
N THR A 66 14.74 -5.27 -7.08
CA THR A 66 15.54 -6.50 -7.15
C THR A 66 16.11 -6.87 -5.78
N GLU A 67 16.71 -5.92 -5.07
CA GLU A 67 17.23 -6.14 -3.71
C GLU A 67 16.11 -6.58 -2.74
N ARG A 68 14.97 -5.89 -2.79
CA ARG A 68 13.77 -6.27 -2.02
C ARG A 68 13.32 -7.69 -2.34
N GLN A 69 13.30 -8.07 -3.62
CA GLN A 69 12.91 -9.42 -4.03
C GLN A 69 13.89 -10.47 -3.48
N ILE A 70 15.20 -10.23 -3.58
CA ILE A 70 16.24 -11.12 -3.03
C ILE A 70 16.03 -11.30 -1.52
N ILE A 71 15.72 -10.23 -0.79
CA ILE A 71 15.46 -10.29 0.65
C ILE A 71 14.22 -11.14 0.94
N HIS A 72 13.13 -10.97 0.19
CA HIS A 72 11.92 -11.80 0.34
C HIS A 72 12.15 -13.27 0.01
N ASP A 73 12.96 -13.55 -1.00
CA ASP A 73 13.29 -14.92 -1.41
C ASP A 73 14.20 -15.61 -0.39
N LYS A 74 15.15 -14.88 0.21
CA LYS A 74 16.09 -15.41 1.20
C LYS A 74 15.51 -15.46 2.61
N TRP A 75 14.66 -14.51 2.98
CA TRP A 75 14.00 -14.42 4.28
C TRP A 75 12.49 -14.24 4.13
N PRO A 76 11.78 -15.29 3.69
CA PRO A 76 10.34 -15.21 3.51
C PRO A 76 9.64 -14.98 4.85
N LEU A 77 8.65 -14.07 4.83
CA LEU A 77 7.77 -13.79 5.96
C LEU A 77 6.64 -14.82 5.99
N PHE A 78 6.76 -15.80 6.88
CA PHE A 78 5.73 -16.79 7.16
C PHE A 78 5.41 -16.80 8.65
N ASN A 79 4.29 -17.41 9.01
CA ASN A 79 3.91 -17.51 10.42
C ASN A 79 4.98 -18.31 11.19
N GLY A 80 5.59 -17.70 12.21
CA GLY A 80 6.68 -18.29 12.99
C GLY A 80 8.07 -17.73 12.67
N SER A 81 8.25 -16.97 11.58
CA SER A 81 9.55 -16.38 11.20
C SER A 81 9.67 -14.88 11.46
N TYR A 82 8.65 -14.24 12.04
CA TYR A 82 8.62 -12.80 12.18
C TYR A 82 9.51 -12.28 13.33
N ILE A 83 10.47 -11.42 12.99
CA ILE A 83 11.38 -10.77 13.95
C ILE A 83 11.15 -9.26 13.91
N PRO A 84 10.72 -8.64 15.02
CA PRO A 84 10.63 -7.18 15.12
C PRO A 84 11.99 -6.54 14.79
N GLY A 85 12.00 -5.53 13.92
CA GLY A 85 13.21 -4.82 13.52
C GLY A 85 14.03 -5.47 12.38
N ARG A 86 13.64 -6.65 11.89
CA ARG A 86 14.19 -7.23 10.63
C ARG A 86 13.25 -7.15 9.44
N ALA A 87 12.07 -6.55 9.63
CA ALA A 87 11.13 -6.34 8.54
C ALA A 87 11.68 -5.27 7.60
N VAL A 88 12.16 -5.68 6.42
CA VAL A 88 12.66 -4.77 5.38
C VAL A 88 11.51 -4.09 4.64
N THR A 89 10.32 -4.68 4.69
CA THR A 89 9.13 -4.14 4.03
C THR A 89 7.99 -3.97 5.01
N GLN A 90 7.49 -2.74 5.08
CA GLN A 90 6.30 -2.33 5.84
C GLN A 90 4.98 -2.77 5.19
N SER A 91 4.98 -3.92 4.52
CA SER A 91 3.78 -4.43 3.87
C SER A 91 2.91 -5.14 4.90
N ARG A 92 1.63 -4.72 5.00
CA ARG A 92 0.59 -5.32 5.85
C ARG A 92 0.80 -5.11 7.36
N GLU A 93 1.27 -3.93 7.74
CA GLU A 93 1.31 -3.49 9.14
C GLU A 93 0.24 -2.44 9.44
N VAL A 94 -0.15 -2.36 10.71
CA VAL A 94 -1.00 -1.29 11.22
C VAL A 94 -0.14 -0.42 12.12
N GLN A 95 0.07 0.83 11.72
CA GLN A 95 0.77 1.82 12.53
C GLN A 95 -0.25 2.67 13.28
N VAL A 96 -0.06 2.80 14.59
CA VAL A 96 -0.90 3.65 15.45
C VAL A 96 -0.01 4.74 16.03
N THR A 97 -0.30 5.98 15.66
CA THR A 97 0.38 7.16 16.18
C THR A 97 -0.50 7.83 17.22
N VAL A 98 0.04 8.03 18.43
CA VAL A 98 -0.65 8.70 19.53
C VAL A 98 0.07 10.01 19.82
N SER A 99 -0.69 11.07 20.04
CA SER A 99 -0.17 12.38 20.42
C SER A 99 -0.99 12.99 21.57
N THR A 100 -0.37 13.89 22.33
CA THR A 100 -1.07 14.65 23.36
C THR A 100 -1.95 15.73 22.71
N LYS A 101 -3.13 15.98 23.30
CA LYS A 101 -4.02 17.06 22.84
C LYS A 101 -3.38 18.44 22.96
N GLU A 102 -2.54 18.62 23.97
CA GLU A 102 -1.83 19.87 24.23
C GLU A 102 -0.44 19.84 23.59
N LEU A 103 -0.06 20.97 22.97
CA LEU A 103 1.25 21.16 22.39
C LEU A 103 2.32 21.23 23.49
N GLY A 104 3.44 20.53 23.30
CA GLY A 104 4.60 20.60 24.20
C GLY A 104 4.55 19.68 25.43
N LYS A 105 3.47 18.92 25.64
CA LYS A 105 3.44 17.88 26.67
C LYS A 105 4.18 16.62 26.21
N ASN A 106 4.92 16.01 27.14
CA ASN A 106 5.64 14.78 26.86
C ASN A 106 4.69 13.58 27.00
N ILE A 107 4.50 12.81 25.93
CA ILE A 107 3.66 11.60 25.94
C ILE A 107 4.22 10.47 26.83
N LEU A 108 5.50 10.53 27.16
CA LEU A 108 6.18 9.54 27.99
C LEU A 108 5.95 9.78 29.50
N THR A 109 5.42 10.93 29.89
CA THR A 109 5.11 11.22 31.30
C THR A 109 3.74 10.68 31.68
N MET A 110 3.58 10.35 32.96
CA MET A 110 2.27 10.04 33.53
C MET A 110 1.33 11.25 33.42
N PRO A 111 0.03 11.04 33.14
CA PRO A 111 -0.66 9.75 32.97
C PRO A 111 -0.65 9.20 31.53
N TYR A 112 -0.05 9.91 30.57
CA TYR A 112 -0.14 9.57 29.14
C TYR A 112 0.55 8.25 28.79
N SER A 113 1.69 7.97 29.41
CA SER A 113 2.42 6.72 29.15
C SER A 113 1.60 5.47 29.52
N ASP A 114 0.88 5.50 30.63
CA ASP A 114 -0.04 4.41 31.03
C ASP A 114 -1.23 4.30 30.07
N MET A 115 -1.74 5.43 29.56
CA MET A 115 -2.80 5.43 28.55
C MET A 115 -2.35 4.77 27.24
N VAL A 116 -1.10 4.98 26.80
CA VAL A 116 -0.57 4.33 25.59
C VAL A 116 -0.47 2.81 25.81
N VAL A 117 -0.03 2.35 26.98
CA VAL A 117 0.00 0.91 27.31
C VAL A 117 -1.41 0.32 27.37
N ALA A 118 -2.37 1.04 27.95
CA ALA A 118 -3.76 0.62 27.99
C ALA A 118 -4.36 0.52 26.58
N LEU A 119 -4.07 1.49 25.70
CA LEU A 119 -4.50 1.49 24.32
C LEU A 119 -3.94 0.29 23.54
N ASP A 120 -2.64 -0.01 23.67
CA ASP A 120 -2.02 -1.18 23.03
C ASP A 120 -2.72 -2.48 23.46
N LYS A 121 -3.02 -2.62 24.76
CA LYS A 121 -3.75 -3.77 25.30
C LYS A 121 -5.17 -3.85 24.74
N GLN A 122 -5.88 -2.72 24.67
CA GLN A 122 -7.24 -2.64 24.13
C GLN A 122 -7.27 -3.07 22.66
N ILE A 123 -6.32 -2.58 21.85
CA ILE A 123 -6.21 -2.96 20.43
C ILE A 123 -6.00 -4.48 20.29
N GLN A 124 -5.13 -5.07 21.10
CA GLN A 124 -4.83 -6.50 21.02
C GLN A 124 -5.98 -7.40 21.50
N GLN A 125 -6.84 -6.92 22.41
CA GLN A 125 -7.87 -7.74 23.06
C GLN A 125 -9.27 -7.54 22.47
N ASP A 126 -9.63 -6.29 22.18
CA ASP A 126 -11.02 -5.90 21.90
C ASP A 126 -11.31 -5.74 20.41
N VAL A 127 -10.30 -5.43 19.59
CA VAL A 127 -10.48 -5.28 18.15
C VAL A 127 -10.78 -6.65 17.52
N LYS A 128 -11.96 -6.73 16.90
CA LYS A 128 -12.48 -7.92 16.23
C LYS A 128 -12.95 -7.53 14.84
N VAL A 129 -12.57 -8.31 13.84
CA VAL A 129 -12.98 -8.11 12.45
C VAL A 129 -13.71 -9.35 11.97
N GLU A 130 -14.90 -9.18 11.42
CA GLU A 130 -15.63 -10.27 10.79
C GLU A 130 -15.32 -10.31 9.29
N TYR A 131 -14.84 -11.46 8.81
CA TYR A 131 -14.59 -11.68 7.39
C TYR A 131 -15.00 -13.10 7.01
N LYS A 132 -15.90 -13.22 6.02
CA LYS A 132 -16.45 -14.51 5.54
C LYS A 132 -17.02 -15.38 6.67
N GLY A 133 -17.76 -14.78 7.61
CA GLY A 133 -18.39 -15.48 8.74
C GLY A 133 -17.43 -15.98 9.81
N ARG A 134 -16.15 -15.57 9.78
CA ARG A 134 -15.17 -15.83 10.84
C ARG A 134 -14.76 -14.53 11.50
N ILE A 135 -14.69 -14.55 12.83
CA ILE A 135 -14.20 -13.42 13.63
C ILE A 135 -12.70 -13.59 13.83
N PHE A 136 -11.94 -12.60 13.37
CA PHE A 136 -10.50 -12.50 13.52
C PHE A 136 -10.15 -11.51 14.63
N ARG A 137 -9.26 -11.92 15.53
CA ARG A 137 -8.62 -11.06 16.54
C ARG A 137 -7.17 -10.79 16.17
N TYR A 138 -6.52 -9.86 16.88
CA TYR A 138 -5.10 -9.57 16.71
C TYR A 138 -4.23 -10.84 16.73
N LYS A 139 -4.50 -11.77 17.66
CA LYS A 139 -3.74 -13.03 17.77
C LYS A 139 -3.87 -13.98 16.59
N ASP A 140 -4.95 -13.86 15.82
CA ASP A 140 -5.22 -14.70 14.65
C ASP A 140 -4.56 -14.13 13.38
N LEU A 141 -4.32 -12.81 13.37
CA LEU A 141 -3.76 -12.07 12.23
C LEU A 141 -2.26 -11.79 12.35
N CYS A 142 -1.74 -11.74 13.58
CA CYS A 142 -0.33 -11.46 13.82
C CYS A 142 0.58 -12.54 13.21
N LEU A 143 1.78 -12.16 12.80
CA LEU A 143 2.84 -13.13 12.53
C LEU A 143 3.53 -13.50 13.84
N SER A 144 3.56 -14.80 14.16
CA SER A 144 4.24 -15.27 15.35
C SER A 144 5.76 -15.36 15.17
N TRP A 145 6.47 -15.32 16.30
CA TRP A 145 7.89 -15.65 16.36
C TRP A 145 8.07 -17.02 17.00
N ARG A 146 8.49 -18.02 16.22
CA ARG A 146 8.66 -19.42 16.64
C ARG A 146 7.44 -19.88 17.47
N ASN A 147 7.67 -20.41 18.67
CA ASN A 147 6.64 -20.85 19.61
C ASN A 147 6.31 -19.79 20.67
N GLN A 148 6.77 -18.55 20.51
CA GLN A 148 6.59 -17.46 21.49
C GLN A 148 5.35 -16.61 21.23
N GLY A 149 4.58 -16.90 20.17
CA GLY A 149 3.35 -16.17 19.82
C GLY A 149 3.59 -14.83 19.14
N CYS A 150 2.61 -13.94 19.18
CA CYS A 150 2.71 -12.59 18.61
C CYS A 150 3.74 -11.75 19.37
N PRO A 151 4.74 -11.16 18.70
CA PRO A 151 5.57 -10.16 19.33
C PRO A 151 4.77 -8.87 19.54
N GLY A 152 4.54 -8.52 20.81
CA GLY A 152 3.86 -7.28 21.20
C GLY A 152 4.81 -6.09 21.35
N ASN A 153 4.23 -4.92 21.63
CA ASN A 153 4.94 -3.65 21.80
C ASN A 153 5.57 -3.49 23.20
N LYS A 154 6.39 -4.46 23.62
CA LYS A 154 7.00 -4.49 24.97
C LYS A 154 7.85 -3.24 25.28
N HIS A 155 8.40 -2.60 24.26
CA HIS A 155 9.21 -1.39 24.40
C HIS A 155 8.40 -0.21 24.95
N VAL A 156 7.10 -0.10 24.62
CA VAL A 156 6.23 0.97 25.13
C VAL A 156 6.09 0.85 26.66
N ALA A 157 5.78 -0.35 27.15
CA ALA A 157 5.66 -0.62 28.58
C ALA A 157 6.99 -0.50 29.32
N LEU A 158 8.11 -0.80 28.66
CA LEU A 158 9.45 -0.63 29.24
C LEU A 158 9.78 0.86 29.42
N ILE A 159 9.54 1.68 28.38
CA ILE A 159 9.83 3.12 28.41
C ILE A 159 8.96 3.82 29.46
N SER A 160 7.66 3.47 29.55
CA SER A 160 6.80 4.01 30.61
C SER A 160 7.33 3.66 32.01
N GLY A 161 7.76 2.42 32.23
CA GLY A 161 8.32 1.97 33.50
C GLY A 161 9.63 2.69 33.90
N PHE A 162 10.47 3.06 32.94
CA PHE A 162 11.68 3.84 33.24
C PHE A 162 11.37 5.26 33.70
N TYR A 163 10.44 5.94 33.04
CA TYR A 163 10.00 7.28 33.46
C TYR A 163 9.34 7.27 34.84
N GLN A 164 8.55 6.24 35.16
CA GLN A 164 7.96 6.06 36.48
C GLN A 164 9.01 5.94 37.60
N ARG A 165 10.19 5.40 37.29
CA ARG A 165 11.32 5.25 38.23
C ARG A 165 12.24 6.47 38.27
N GLY A 166 11.86 7.58 37.64
CA GLY A 166 12.64 8.82 37.64
C GLY A 166 13.84 8.81 36.67
N VAL A 167 13.90 7.84 35.75
CA VAL A 167 14.94 7.83 34.71
C VAL A 167 14.53 8.76 33.58
N ASN A 168 15.28 9.85 33.40
CA ASN A 168 15.02 10.78 32.31
C ASN A 168 15.64 10.25 31.00
N ILE A 169 14.79 9.71 30.12
CA ILE A 169 15.21 9.20 28.82
C ILE A 169 15.25 10.36 27.82
N THR A 170 16.45 10.70 27.34
CA THR A 170 16.63 11.68 26.26
C THR A 170 17.21 10.99 25.03
N TYR A 171 16.74 11.32 23.82
CA TYR A 171 17.37 10.81 22.60
C TYR A 171 18.67 11.58 22.31
N PRO A 172 19.79 10.95 21.93
CA PRO A 172 20.01 9.50 21.79
C PRO A 172 20.58 8.82 23.06
N MET A 173 20.82 9.56 24.15
CA MET A 173 21.54 9.10 25.35
C MET A 173 20.61 8.91 26.56
N ILE A 174 20.56 7.68 27.08
CA ILE A 174 19.91 7.41 28.37
C ILE A 174 20.88 7.78 29.49
N LYS A 175 20.53 8.77 30.32
CA LYS A 175 21.27 9.04 31.57
C LYS A 175 20.77 8.09 32.66
N LEU A 176 21.50 7.00 32.87
CA LEU A 176 21.29 6.10 34.01
C LEU A 176 22.11 6.62 35.19
N GLY A 177 21.46 7.36 36.09
CA GLY A 177 22.09 7.88 37.31
C GLY A 177 21.69 9.32 37.57
N GLY A 178 20.97 9.54 38.67
CA GLY A 178 20.76 10.87 39.23
C GLY A 178 21.88 11.17 40.21
N VAL A 179 22.69 12.19 39.88
CA VAL A 179 22.91 13.36 40.74
C VAL A 179 22.88 14.58 39.82
#